data_AF-A0A7C3NBS8-F1
#
_entry.id   AF-A0A7C3NBS8-F1
#
_cell.length_a   1.000
_cell.length_b   1.000
_cell.length_c   1.000
_cell.angle_alpha   90.00
_cell.angle_beta   90.00
_cell.angle_gamma   90.00
#
_symmetry.space_group_name_H-M   'P 1'
#
loop_
_entity.id
_entity.type
_entity.pdbx_description
1 polymer ?
#
loop_
_entity_poly.entity_id
_entity_poly.type
_entity_poly.pdbx_seq_one_letter_code
_entity_poly.pdbx_strand_id
1 'polypeptide(L)'
;MNSPIFAAARMTDQMVNRREELAAIKKAVFSPGRDTRLVVIEGEGGMGKTRLLREILRLAGHPDARFPAGMPVEAWQEKDSIIISELLDLADSRLYTFHQFLRALRNAFTWHKEANFDGFDRARAYHQRKISEQADYQIIQRAAEQAELAFFEDYQAIADKKRLVWVLDTTEQLSFIGASWLLEQGLLTPKDLSFSTQRRLLELLAEGKLPNTTILLAGRRREGKITFDALKDKKNGAGDAYKVIKILLDNFSREDTQTYLDELARNWLREQPDSQIATYLQHLATNSDRINVLWLYTGGQPVRLALYIDILTEGKTEPAALQDTFADAKVRAGWNEASNQPDQEKLKQIQFEIEGEFINLIFSKADELRPQILKILAQARRDLNESHLHFLLDTPPGTNIEDWIEEPGRLQEIRATLESMKSLSFIKMTPVGWLILQDEMYRIYDEHAAADEITRQDESLSRRDLYRQLLTLAEQEIKDLTHQKARHREEDEGTLRWESPANTLNMKFAFLSEPEVQARIDLDERLLQAQLEKLYYKLRLDPYEALNETFYDLAEEQRFSNIEGDAQLQME
;
A
#
# COMPACT_ATOMS: atom_id res chain seq x y z
N MET A 1 -11.21 7.36 12.56
CA MET A 1 -11.93 6.44 11.65
C MET A 1 -11.10 5.18 11.60
N ASN A 2 -11.66 4.04 11.99
CA ASN A 2 -10.93 2.78 12.01
C ASN A 2 -10.90 2.25 10.59
N SER A 3 -9.75 2.35 9.91
CA SER A 3 -9.57 1.74 8.59
C SER A 3 -9.16 0.28 8.77
N PRO A 4 -10.01 -0.70 8.44
CA PRO A 4 -9.52 -2.05 8.22
C PRO A 4 -8.73 -2.03 6.91
N ILE A 5 -7.44 -1.69 6.97
CA ILE A 5 -6.57 -1.51 5.79
C ILE A 5 -6.44 -2.81 4.96
N PHE A 6 -6.96 -3.94 5.40
CA PHE A 6 -7.19 -5.08 4.50
C PHE A 6 -8.48 -5.74 4.95
N ALA A 7 -9.43 -5.88 4.03
CA ALA A 7 -10.52 -6.81 4.20
C ALA A 7 -9.91 -8.17 4.55
N ALA A 8 -10.54 -8.87 5.49
CA ALA A 8 -10.20 -10.24 5.82
C ALA A 8 -10.52 -11.16 4.63
N ALA A 9 -9.65 -11.14 3.60
CA ALA A 9 -9.12 -12.36 3.03
C ALA A 9 -9.06 -13.41 4.14
N ARG A 10 -9.66 -14.59 3.97
CA ARG A 10 -9.71 -15.63 5.02
C ARG A 10 -8.29 -16.13 5.36
N MET A 11 -7.57 -15.32 6.12
CA MET A 11 -6.24 -15.60 6.64
C MET A 11 -6.37 -16.62 7.75
N THR A 12 -5.36 -17.48 7.91
CA THR A 12 -5.26 -18.31 9.11
C THR A 12 -5.18 -17.39 10.34
N ASP A 13 -5.92 -17.73 11.40
CA ASP A 13 -5.93 -16.96 12.65
C ASP A 13 -4.52 -16.88 13.23
N GLN A 14 -3.84 -18.02 13.18
CA GLN A 14 -2.45 -18.15 13.59
C GLN A 14 -1.55 -18.02 12.37
N MET A 15 -0.44 -17.32 12.55
CA MET A 15 0.57 -17.29 11.51
C MET A 15 1.25 -18.65 11.38
N VAL A 16 1.17 -19.23 10.20
CA VAL A 16 1.81 -20.50 9.86
C VAL A 16 3.25 -20.22 9.46
N ASN A 17 4.16 -21.06 9.97
CA ASN A 17 5.58 -21.02 9.68
C ASN A 17 6.19 -19.62 9.60
N ARG A 18 6.39 -18.95 10.74
CA ARG A 18 7.28 -17.78 10.88
C ARG A 18 7.83 -17.63 12.30
N ARG A 19 8.01 -18.74 13.03
CA ARG A 19 8.31 -18.70 14.47
C ARG A 19 9.70 -18.12 14.74
N GLU A 20 10.68 -18.47 13.91
CA GLU A 20 12.05 -17.99 14.05
C GLU A 20 12.14 -16.51 13.70
N GLU A 21 11.46 -16.08 12.64
CA GLU A 21 11.35 -14.70 12.21
C GLU A 21 10.65 -13.85 13.26
N LEU A 22 9.50 -14.30 13.77
CA LEU A 22 8.79 -13.62 14.88
C LEU A 22 9.66 -13.55 16.14
N ALA A 23 10.43 -14.60 16.47
CA ALA A 23 11.34 -14.59 17.60
C ALA A 23 12.50 -13.59 17.40
N ALA A 24 13.06 -13.51 16.19
CA ALA A 24 14.10 -12.56 15.84
C ALA A 24 13.57 -11.11 15.91
N ILE A 25 12.34 -10.87 15.43
CA ILE A 25 11.68 -9.56 15.51
C ILE A 25 11.38 -9.21 16.96
N LYS A 26 10.81 -10.14 17.74
CA LYS A 26 10.57 -9.96 19.18
C LYS A 26 11.88 -9.56 19.89
N LYS A 27 12.97 -10.27 19.62
CA LYS A 27 14.28 -9.96 20.18
C LYS A 27 14.77 -8.57 19.76
N ALA A 28 14.56 -8.17 18.50
CA ALA A 28 14.93 -6.84 18.01
C ALA A 28 14.11 -5.73 18.69
N VAL A 29 12.81 -5.95 18.83
CA VAL A 29 11.85 -5.02 19.42
C VAL A 29 12.07 -4.86 20.92
N PHE A 30 12.39 -5.93 21.67
CA PHE A 30 12.55 -5.85 23.12
C PHE A 30 14.00 -5.90 23.62
N SER A 31 14.98 -5.86 22.72
CA SER A 31 16.38 -5.90 23.16
C SER A 31 16.69 -4.66 24.03
N PRO A 32 17.42 -4.82 25.14
CA PRO A 32 17.70 -3.74 26.08
C PRO A 32 18.56 -2.64 25.45
N GLY A 33 18.46 -1.43 25.98
CA GLY A 33 19.23 -0.27 25.53
C GLY A 33 18.45 0.72 24.67
N ARG A 34 19.12 1.81 24.29
CA ARG A 34 18.55 2.94 23.54
C ARG A 34 19.04 3.01 22.09
N ASP A 35 19.64 1.93 21.59
CA ASP A 35 20.10 1.83 20.20
C ASP A 35 18.93 1.76 19.23
N THR A 36 19.14 2.39 18.07
CA THR A 36 18.28 2.28 16.90
C THR A 36 18.53 0.91 16.24
N ARG A 37 17.45 0.24 15.83
CA ARG A 37 17.52 -1.05 15.16
C ARG A 37 16.69 -1.03 13.90
N LEU A 38 17.24 -1.55 12.82
CA LEU A 38 16.62 -1.68 11.53
C LEU A 38 16.41 -3.17 11.26
N VAL A 39 15.17 -3.61 11.19
CA VAL A 39 14.80 -4.98 10.80
C VAL A 39 14.31 -4.93 9.36
N VAL A 40 15.06 -5.57 8.45
CA VAL A 40 14.71 -5.63 7.03
C VAL A 40 14.14 -7.02 6.73
N ILE A 41 12.86 -7.05 6.38
CA ILE A 41 12.09 -8.24 6.02
C ILE A 41 12.03 -8.30 4.49
N GLU A 42 12.88 -9.13 3.90
CA GLU A 42 12.97 -9.33 2.45
C GLU A 42 12.20 -10.59 2.03
N GLY A 43 11.51 -10.53 0.90
CA GLY A 43 10.90 -11.71 0.27
C GLY A 43 10.33 -11.35 -1.10
N GLU A 44 10.18 -12.32 -2.00
CA GLU A 44 9.53 -12.09 -3.29
C GLU A 44 8.04 -11.71 -3.12
N GLY A 45 7.34 -11.41 -4.22
CA GLY A 45 5.89 -11.18 -4.23
C GLY A 45 5.13 -12.33 -3.54
N GLY A 46 4.07 -12.03 -2.79
CA GLY A 46 3.20 -13.07 -2.23
C GLY A 46 3.73 -13.90 -1.05
N MET A 47 4.92 -13.60 -0.49
CA MET A 47 5.53 -14.38 0.61
C MET A 47 4.92 -14.16 2.00
N GLY A 48 3.87 -13.34 2.12
CA GLY A 48 3.21 -13.04 3.39
C GLY A 48 3.91 -11.98 4.26
N LYS A 49 4.68 -11.06 3.66
CA LYS A 49 5.36 -9.95 4.37
C LYS A 49 4.38 -9.09 5.17
N THR A 50 3.34 -8.59 4.52
CA THR A 50 2.28 -7.79 5.16
C THR A 50 1.54 -8.57 6.25
N ARG A 51 1.32 -9.89 6.05
CA ARG A 51 0.74 -10.77 7.07
C ARG A 51 1.63 -10.88 8.31
N LEU A 52 2.96 -10.95 8.12
CA LEU A 52 3.93 -10.94 9.20
C LEU A 52 3.88 -9.63 10.00
N LEU A 53 3.87 -8.48 9.31
CA LEU A 53 3.75 -7.17 9.95
C LEU A 53 2.47 -7.04 10.77
N ARG A 54 1.33 -7.53 10.25
CA ARG A 54 0.06 -7.57 10.98
C ARG A 54 0.09 -8.49 12.19
N GLU A 55 0.74 -9.64 12.08
CA GLU A 55 0.93 -10.54 13.22
C GLU A 55 1.75 -9.86 14.34
N ILE A 56 2.76 -9.07 13.96
CA ILE A 56 3.56 -8.30 14.90
C ILE A 56 2.72 -7.22 15.58
N LEU A 57 1.92 -6.45 14.83
CA LEU A 57 0.99 -5.48 15.40
C LEU A 57 0.04 -6.14 16.40
N ARG A 58 -0.51 -7.30 16.04
CA ARG A 58 -1.41 -8.09 16.90
C ARG A 58 -0.71 -8.54 18.18
N LEU A 59 0.47 -9.13 18.07
CA LEU A 59 1.26 -9.60 19.22
C LEU A 59 1.75 -8.45 20.10
N ALA A 60 2.03 -7.27 19.52
CA ALA A 60 2.35 -6.06 20.25
C ALA A 60 1.14 -5.39 20.92
N GLY A 61 -0.09 -5.85 20.65
CA GLY A 61 -1.31 -5.39 21.32
C GLY A 61 -2.01 -4.21 20.63
N HIS A 62 -1.73 -3.95 19.36
CA HIS A 62 -2.40 -2.91 18.58
C HIS A 62 -3.93 -3.18 18.50
N PRO A 63 -4.80 -2.19 18.75
CA PRO A 63 -6.26 -2.38 18.83
C PRO A 63 -6.89 -2.83 17.51
N ASP A 64 -6.46 -2.25 16.39
CA ASP A 64 -7.02 -2.54 15.05
C ASP A 64 -6.41 -3.79 14.39
N ALA A 65 -5.41 -4.42 15.00
CA ALA A 65 -4.82 -5.67 14.49
C ALA A 65 -5.60 -6.92 14.93
N ARG A 66 -6.82 -6.77 15.47
CA ARG A 66 -7.66 -7.87 15.92
C ARG A 66 -8.35 -8.54 14.71
N PHE A 67 -7.94 -9.76 14.39
CA PHE A 67 -8.70 -10.72 13.58
C PHE A 67 -9.66 -11.54 14.48
N PRO A 68 -10.66 -12.26 13.93
CA PRO A 68 -12.08 -12.22 14.29
C PRO A 68 -12.43 -12.41 15.78
N ALA A 69 -13.59 -11.84 16.15
CA ALA A 69 -14.10 -11.76 17.50
C ALA A 69 -14.01 -13.08 18.29
N GLY A 70 -13.41 -13.02 19.48
CA GLY A 70 -13.63 -14.03 20.54
C GLY A 70 -12.41 -14.77 21.08
N MET A 71 -11.20 -14.60 20.55
CA MET A 71 -10.01 -15.24 21.13
C MET A 71 -9.04 -14.25 21.79
N PRO A 72 -8.82 -14.34 23.12
CA PRO A 72 -7.65 -13.75 23.75
C PRO A 72 -6.43 -14.55 23.28
N VAL A 73 -5.66 -14.00 22.36
CA VAL A 73 -4.34 -14.54 22.05
C VAL A 73 -3.33 -13.87 22.98
N GLU A 74 -2.38 -14.65 23.50
CA GLU A 74 -1.29 -14.14 24.33
C GLU A 74 -0.48 -13.10 23.56
N ALA A 75 -0.75 -11.82 23.84
CA ALA A 75 0.12 -10.73 23.42
C ALA A 75 1.51 -10.90 24.05
N TRP A 76 2.52 -10.27 23.47
CA TRP A 76 3.84 -10.19 24.09
C TRP A 76 3.71 -9.61 25.50
N GLN A 77 4.25 -10.32 26.49
CA GLN A 77 4.15 -9.94 27.91
C GLN A 77 4.79 -8.57 28.16
N GLU A 78 5.79 -8.22 27.36
CA GLU A 78 6.58 -7.01 27.47
C GLU A 78 5.98 -5.82 26.68
N LYS A 79 4.77 -5.96 26.11
CA LYS A 79 4.15 -4.95 25.23
C LYS A 79 4.09 -3.55 25.81
N ASP A 80 3.96 -3.41 27.13
CA ASP A 80 3.88 -2.10 27.80
C ASP A 80 5.21 -1.34 27.74
N SER A 81 6.32 -1.96 27.32
CA SER A 81 7.62 -1.30 27.16
C SER A 81 7.83 -0.64 25.79
N ILE A 82 6.90 -0.85 24.86
CA ILE A 82 6.99 -0.36 23.48
C ILE A 82 5.74 0.45 23.12
N ILE A 83 5.87 1.28 22.07
CA ILE A 83 4.73 1.83 21.34
C ILE A 83 4.97 1.49 19.88
N ILE A 84 4.06 0.71 19.29
CA ILE A 84 4.14 0.32 17.88
C ILE A 84 3.25 1.21 17.03
N SER A 85 3.73 1.66 15.88
CA SER A 85 2.92 2.44 14.94
C SER A 85 1.87 1.55 14.27
N GLU A 86 0.81 2.13 13.75
CA GLU A 86 0.03 1.52 12.67
C GLU A 86 0.93 1.17 11.48
N LEU A 87 0.44 0.27 10.62
CA LEU A 87 1.11 -0.10 9.37
C LEU A 87 1.06 1.08 8.39
N LEU A 88 2.23 1.61 8.03
CA LEU A 88 2.35 2.59 6.95
C LEU A 88 2.71 1.85 5.66
N ASP A 89 1.80 1.83 4.69
CA ASP A 89 2.04 1.24 3.38
C ASP A 89 2.66 2.28 2.43
N LEU A 90 3.93 2.09 2.09
CA LEU A 90 4.65 2.99 1.21
C LEU A 90 4.29 2.79 -0.26
N ALA A 91 3.23 2.05 -0.59
CA ALA A 91 2.56 2.18 -1.88
C ALA A 91 1.80 3.52 -2.03
N ASP A 92 1.51 4.21 -0.91
CA ASP A 92 0.91 5.53 -0.91
C ASP A 92 1.94 6.61 -1.25
N SER A 93 1.84 7.20 -2.45
CA SER A 93 2.76 8.23 -2.93
C SER A 93 2.78 9.49 -2.06
N ARG A 94 1.73 9.73 -1.27
CA ARG A 94 1.71 10.84 -0.30
C ARG A 94 2.81 10.71 0.74
N LEU A 95 3.23 9.48 1.07
CA LEU A 95 4.27 9.20 2.04
C LEU A 95 5.69 9.43 1.50
N TYR A 96 5.84 9.81 0.23
CA TYR A 96 7.16 10.02 -0.36
C TYR A 96 7.75 11.38 0.00
N THR A 97 6.92 12.34 0.39
CA THR A 97 7.39 13.58 1.00
C THR A 97 7.56 13.40 2.50
N PHE A 98 8.68 13.88 3.02
CA PHE A 98 9.03 13.66 4.40
C PHE A 98 8.07 14.32 5.39
N HIS A 99 7.50 15.48 5.05
CA HIS A 99 6.51 16.16 5.89
C HIS A 99 5.23 15.32 6.08
N GLN A 100 4.69 14.81 4.98
CA GLN A 100 3.50 13.96 5.02
C GLN A 100 3.81 12.60 5.68
N PHE A 101 5.02 12.06 5.47
CA PHE A 101 5.48 10.90 6.22
C PHE A 101 5.51 11.14 7.73
N LEU A 102 6.04 12.27 8.21
CA LEU A 102 6.03 12.61 9.64
C LEU A 102 4.61 12.74 10.20
N ARG A 103 3.70 13.37 9.46
CA ARG A 103 2.28 13.44 9.82
C ARG A 103 1.67 12.03 9.92
N ALA A 104 1.87 11.20 8.92
CA ALA A 104 1.35 9.84 8.90
C ALA A 104 1.92 9.01 10.05
N LEU A 105 3.22 9.14 10.32
CA LEU A 105 3.89 8.48 11.43
C LEU A 105 3.38 8.95 12.80
N ARG A 106 3.18 10.27 12.99
CA ARG A 106 2.55 10.81 14.20
C ARG A 106 1.17 10.17 14.38
N ASN A 107 0.34 10.19 13.35
CA ASN A 107 -1.03 9.65 13.40
C ASN A 107 -1.02 8.16 13.73
N ALA A 108 -0.08 7.40 13.14
CA ALA A 108 0.09 5.97 13.37
C ALA A 108 0.43 5.62 14.83
N PHE A 109 0.86 6.57 15.66
CA PHE A 109 1.09 6.35 17.09
C PHE A 109 -0.06 6.77 18.00
N THR A 110 -1.03 7.56 17.50
CA THR A 110 -2.05 8.22 18.33
C THR A 110 -3.01 7.26 19.05
N TRP A 111 -3.14 6.02 18.56
CA TRP A 111 -3.93 4.99 19.24
C TRP A 111 -3.39 4.69 20.66
N HIS A 112 -2.10 4.94 20.91
CA HIS A 112 -1.48 4.73 22.20
C HIS A 112 -1.46 6.03 23.03
N LYS A 113 -2.16 6.03 24.17
CA LYS A 113 -2.32 7.20 25.06
C LYS A 113 -1.03 7.91 25.51
N GLU A 114 0.11 7.20 25.52
CA GLU A 114 1.40 7.77 25.94
C GLU A 114 2.18 8.43 24.78
N ALA A 115 1.70 8.30 23.54
CA ALA A 115 2.29 8.94 22.37
C ALA A 115 1.73 10.37 22.23
N ASN A 116 2.36 11.33 22.90
CA ASN A 116 1.97 12.74 22.85
C ASN A 116 2.87 13.51 21.88
N PHE A 117 2.25 14.11 20.85
CA PHE A 117 2.88 14.95 19.82
C PHE A 117 2.29 16.38 19.80
N ASP A 118 1.88 16.91 20.95
CA ASP A 118 1.22 18.22 21.06
C ASP A 118 2.11 19.38 20.56
N GLY A 119 3.43 19.27 20.71
CA GLY A 119 4.39 20.24 20.21
C GLY A 119 4.37 20.29 18.69
N PHE A 120 4.49 19.11 18.07
CA PHE A 120 4.35 18.94 16.63
C PHE A 120 3.00 19.42 16.11
N ASP A 121 1.89 19.05 16.75
CA ASP A 121 0.55 19.43 16.31
C ASP A 121 0.36 20.96 16.29
N ARG A 122 0.85 21.67 17.32
CA ARG A 122 0.83 23.14 17.35
C ARG A 122 1.71 23.76 16.27
N ALA A 123 2.93 23.26 16.09
CA ALA A 123 3.87 23.77 15.09
C ALA A 123 3.35 23.52 13.66
N ARG A 124 2.75 22.35 13.42
CA ARG A 124 2.10 22.00 12.16
C ARG A 124 0.88 22.88 11.91
N ALA A 125 0.01 23.09 12.90
CA ALA A 125 -1.13 24.01 12.76
C ALA A 125 -0.68 25.46 12.45
N TYR A 126 0.49 25.87 12.95
CA TYR A 126 1.11 27.13 12.57
C TYR A 126 1.60 27.12 11.11
N HIS A 127 2.34 26.08 10.68
CA HIS A 127 2.77 25.91 9.30
C HIS A 127 1.59 25.95 8.32
N GLN A 128 0.53 25.18 8.61
CA GLN A 128 -0.69 25.10 7.83
C GLN A 128 -1.37 26.47 7.70
N ARG A 129 -1.49 27.22 8.80
CA ARG A 129 -2.03 28.60 8.77
C ARG A 129 -1.19 29.52 7.89
N LYS A 130 0.14 29.38 7.87
CA LYS A 130 1.00 30.19 7.01
C LYS A 130 0.83 29.90 5.53
N ILE A 131 0.57 28.64 5.18
CA ILE A 131 0.17 28.25 3.82
C ILE A 131 -1.18 28.91 3.47
N SER A 132 -2.19 28.78 4.33
CA SER A 132 -3.52 29.35 4.10
C SER A 132 -3.52 30.89 4.01
N GLU A 133 -2.64 31.55 4.77
CA GLU A 133 -2.44 33.01 4.72
C GLU A 133 -1.64 33.47 3.49
N GLN A 134 -1.20 32.55 2.61
CA GLN A 134 -0.31 32.83 1.48
C GLN A 134 0.94 33.62 1.90
N ALA A 135 1.50 33.27 3.07
CA ALA A 135 2.69 33.93 3.59
C ALA A 135 3.89 33.73 2.64
N ASP A 136 4.90 34.61 2.76
CA ASP A 136 6.13 34.48 1.98
C ASP A 136 6.76 33.08 2.16
N TYR A 137 7.31 32.56 1.06
CA TYR A 137 8.00 31.27 0.99
C TYR A 137 8.95 31.02 2.18
N GLN A 138 9.79 32.01 2.53
CA GLN A 138 10.76 31.87 3.62
C GLN A 138 10.10 31.67 4.98
N ILE A 139 8.89 32.22 5.18
CA ILE A 139 8.11 32.06 6.41
C ILE A 139 7.52 30.65 6.46
N ILE A 140 6.98 30.17 5.34
CA ILE A 140 6.43 28.81 5.23
C ILE A 140 7.54 27.77 5.47
N GLN A 141 8.68 27.92 4.79
CA GLN A 141 9.83 27.03 4.98
C GLN A 141 10.29 26.99 6.45
N ARG A 142 10.43 28.15 7.10
CA ARG A 142 10.80 28.19 8.53
C ARG A 142 9.75 27.52 9.42
N ALA A 143 8.47 27.69 9.11
CA ALA A 143 7.41 27.03 9.86
C ALA A 143 7.42 25.50 9.67
N ALA A 144 7.73 25.02 8.46
CA ALA A 144 7.93 23.60 8.17
C ALA A 144 9.13 23.02 8.95
N GLU A 145 10.27 23.70 8.94
CA GLU A 145 11.47 23.32 9.70
C GLU A 145 11.19 23.29 11.21
N GLN A 146 10.43 24.27 11.73
CA GLN A 146 10.00 24.28 13.13
C GLN A 146 9.06 23.11 13.47
N ALA A 147 8.17 22.74 12.57
CA ALA A 147 7.32 21.56 12.75
C ALA A 147 8.16 20.27 12.78
N GLU A 148 9.13 20.11 11.87
CA GLU A 148 10.05 18.96 11.90
C GLU A 148 10.83 18.89 13.23
N LEU A 149 11.37 20.02 13.70
CA LEU A 149 12.08 20.07 14.98
C LEU A 149 11.16 19.66 16.15
N ALA A 150 9.96 20.23 16.21
CA ALA A 150 8.98 19.92 17.25
C ALA A 150 8.57 18.43 17.24
N PHE A 151 8.46 17.82 16.05
CA PHE A 151 8.24 16.37 15.93
C PHE A 151 9.32 15.58 16.65
N PHE A 152 10.59 15.88 16.38
CA PHE A 152 11.69 15.12 16.97
C PHE A 152 11.88 15.38 18.46
N GLU A 153 11.54 16.56 18.95
CA GLU A 153 11.50 16.86 20.40
C GLU A 153 10.45 16.01 21.11
N ASP A 154 9.21 15.97 20.59
CA ASP A 154 8.14 15.13 21.13
C ASP A 154 8.52 13.64 21.01
N TYR A 155 9.04 13.23 19.85
CA TYR A 155 9.51 11.87 19.59
C TYR A 155 10.57 11.43 20.60
N GLN A 156 11.57 12.27 20.86
CA GLN A 156 12.62 12.01 21.85
C GLN A 156 12.03 11.83 23.25
N ALA A 157 11.10 12.68 23.66
CA ALA A 157 10.46 12.62 24.97
C ALA A 157 9.66 11.33 25.19
N ILE A 158 9.07 10.78 24.12
CA ILE A 158 8.41 9.47 24.15
C ILE A 158 9.46 8.35 24.15
N ALA A 159 10.46 8.44 23.28
CA ALA A 159 11.54 7.47 23.13
C ALA A 159 12.41 7.32 24.40
N ASP A 160 12.47 8.35 25.25
CA ASP A 160 13.09 8.30 26.57
C ASP A 160 12.39 7.30 27.52
N LYS A 161 11.08 7.07 27.33
CA LYS A 161 10.24 6.28 28.24
C LYS A 161 9.91 4.90 27.68
N LYS A 162 9.66 4.82 26.37
CA LYS A 162 9.24 3.61 25.66
C LYS A 162 10.03 3.47 24.39
N ARG A 163 10.21 2.25 23.92
CA ARG A 163 10.79 2.03 22.59
C ARG A 163 9.74 2.23 21.51
N LEU A 164 10.05 3.05 20.51
CA LEU A 164 9.15 3.32 19.39
C LEU A 164 9.40 2.30 18.28
N VAL A 165 8.34 1.68 17.77
CA VAL A 165 8.43 0.67 16.70
C VAL A 165 7.72 1.18 15.45
N TRP A 166 8.46 1.37 14.36
CA TRP A 166 7.90 1.79 13.07
C TRP A 166 7.60 0.57 12.23
N VAL A 167 6.41 0.51 11.64
CA VAL A 167 5.98 -0.61 10.80
C VAL A 167 5.72 -0.11 9.39
N LEU A 168 6.70 -0.31 8.50
CA LEU A 168 6.66 0.19 7.12
C LEU A 168 6.58 -0.98 6.14
N ASP A 169 5.57 -0.98 5.27
CA ASP A 169 5.38 -1.96 4.19
C ASP A 169 5.77 -1.39 2.82
N THR A 170 5.97 -2.29 1.86
CA THR A 170 6.22 -1.96 0.44
C THR A 170 7.38 -0.97 0.23
N THR A 171 8.44 -1.10 1.02
CA THR A 171 9.56 -0.14 1.08
C THR A 171 10.36 0.00 -0.21
N GLU A 172 10.24 -0.95 -1.15
CA GLU A 172 10.74 -0.81 -2.52
C GLU A 172 10.19 0.41 -3.25
N GLN A 173 8.99 0.87 -2.90
CA GLN A 173 8.34 2.01 -3.54
C GLN A 173 9.00 3.35 -3.19
N LEU A 174 9.75 3.42 -2.08
CA LEU A 174 10.59 4.57 -1.77
C LEU A 174 11.86 4.65 -2.63
N SER A 175 12.16 3.62 -3.41
CA SER A 175 13.38 3.62 -4.23
C SER A 175 13.24 4.59 -5.40
N PHE A 176 14.06 5.64 -5.39
CA PHE A 176 14.19 6.62 -6.47
C PHE A 176 14.91 6.04 -7.70
N ILE A 177 14.44 4.90 -8.23
CA ILE A 177 15.07 4.22 -9.38
C ILE A 177 15.23 5.21 -10.55
N GLY A 178 14.27 6.12 -10.73
CA GLY A 178 14.27 7.16 -11.74
C GLY A 178 15.21 8.36 -11.52
N ALA A 179 15.73 8.63 -10.32
CA ALA A 179 16.63 9.77 -10.07
C ALA A 179 18.08 9.39 -9.74
N SER A 180 18.36 8.10 -9.57
CA SER A 180 19.74 7.60 -9.36
C SER A 180 20.69 8.13 -10.44
N TRP A 181 20.27 8.04 -11.71
CA TRP A 181 21.05 8.54 -12.83
C TRP A 181 21.15 10.08 -12.85
N LEU A 182 20.14 10.81 -12.38
CA LEU A 182 20.19 12.27 -12.25
C LEU A 182 21.24 12.71 -11.21
N LEU A 183 21.35 11.97 -10.11
CA LEU A 183 22.40 12.18 -9.10
C LEU A 183 23.80 11.80 -9.64
N GLU A 184 23.90 10.65 -10.32
CA GLU A 184 25.16 10.17 -10.91
C GLU A 184 25.71 11.10 -12.00
N GLN A 185 24.81 11.72 -12.78
CA GLN A 185 25.17 12.72 -13.79
C GLN A 185 25.36 14.13 -13.21
N GLY A 186 25.17 14.32 -11.90
CA GLY A 186 25.29 15.62 -11.24
C GLY A 186 24.23 16.64 -11.63
N LEU A 187 23.10 16.18 -12.21
CA LEU A 187 21.95 17.01 -12.59
C LEU A 187 21.09 17.37 -11.38
N LEU A 188 21.08 16.50 -10.36
CA LEU A 188 20.54 16.78 -9.04
C LEU A 188 21.66 16.63 -8.01
N THR A 189 21.59 17.44 -6.95
CA THR A 189 22.40 17.26 -5.76
C THR A 189 21.62 16.50 -4.69
N PRO A 190 22.29 15.87 -3.71
CA PRO A 190 21.60 15.24 -2.58
C PRO A 190 20.72 16.21 -1.77
N LYS A 191 20.98 17.52 -1.83
CA LYS A 191 20.14 18.54 -1.20
C LYS A 191 18.83 18.75 -1.95
N ASP A 192 18.83 18.57 -3.27
CA ASP A 192 17.62 18.72 -4.08
C ASP A 192 16.61 17.60 -3.80
N LEU A 193 17.05 16.50 -3.19
CA LEU A 193 16.19 15.40 -2.74
C LEU A 193 15.93 15.39 -1.23
N SER A 194 16.25 16.46 -0.50
CA SER A 194 16.11 16.48 0.97
C SER A 194 14.65 16.39 1.44
N PHE A 195 13.69 16.68 0.56
CA PHE A 195 12.27 16.50 0.82
C PHE A 195 11.83 15.03 0.80
N SER A 196 12.61 14.13 0.17
CA SER A 196 12.24 12.73 -0.01
C SER A 196 12.33 11.96 1.30
N THR A 197 11.29 11.18 1.60
CA THR A 197 11.25 10.27 2.75
C THR A 197 12.41 9.29 2.74
N GLN A 198 12.77 8.71 1.58
CA GLN A 198 13.89 7.78 1.48
C GLN A 198 15.21 8.43 1.91
N ARG A 199 15.50 9.62 1.35
CA ARG A 199 16.73 10.34 1.62
C ARG A 199 16.80 10.77 3.08
N ARG A 200 15.71 11.33 3.59
CA ARG A 200 15.66 11.84 4.96
C ARG A 200 15.74 10.73 5.98
N LEU A 201 15.10 9.58 5.75
CA LEU A 201 15.25 8.39 6.60
C LEU A 201 16.72 7.95 6.71
N LEU A 202 17.44 7.92 5.59
CA LEU A 202 18.86 7.60 5.56
C LEU A 202 19.73 8.63 6.31
N GLU A 203 19.31 9.90 6.35
CA GLU A 203 20.00 10.95 7.11
C GLU A 203 19.73 10.82 8.61
N LEU A 204 18.47 10.63 9.02
CA LEU A 204 18.10 10.44 10.43
C LEU A 204 18.80 9.24 11.07
N LEU A 205 18.91 8.14 10.33
CA LEU A 205 19.64 6.95 10.76
C LEU A 205 21.14 7.22 10.90
N ALA A 206 21.74 7.96 9.97
CA ALA A 206 23.16 8.30 10.01
C ALA A 206 23.49 9.31 11.11
N GLU A 207 22.59 10.26 11.39
CA GLU A 207 22.71 11.28 12.41
C GLU A 207 22.36 10.77 13.82
N GLY A 208 21.82 9.55 13.94
CA GLY A 208 21.40 8.97 15.22
C GLY A 208 20.20 9.68 15.85
N LYS A 209 19.35 10.34 15.05
CA LYS A 209 18.18 11.09 15.51
C LYS A 209 16.95 10.23 15.87
N LEU A 210 17.09 8.90 15.82
CA LEU A 210 16.02 7.93 16.11
C LEU A 210 16.35 7.09 17.35
N PRO A 211 16.47 7.72 18.53
CA PRO A 211 16.87 7.03 19.75
C PRO A 211 15.83 6.00 20.17
N ASN A 212 16.28 4.88 20.73
CA ASN A 212 15.39 3.85 21.26
C ASN A 212 14.29 3.43 20.27
N THR A 213 14.63 3.34 18.99
CA THR A 213 13.70 3.05 17.90
C THR A 213 14.00 1.68 17.29
N THR A 214 12.95 0.95 16.93
CA THR A 214 13.05 -0.23 16.05
C THR A 214 12.22 0.02 14.79
N ILE A 215 12.85 0.00 13.63
CA ILE A 215 12.19 0.20 12.33
C ILE A 215 12.05 -1.17 11.66
N LEU A 216 10.82 -1.60 11.40
CA LEU A 216 10.50 -2.79 10.62
C LEU A 216 10.22 -2.35 9.18
N LEU A 217 11.10 -2.75 8.27
CA LEU A 217 10.98 -2.48 6.83
C LEU A 217 10.64 -3.78 6.11
N ALA A 218 9.47 -3.88 5.51
CA ALA A 218 9.15 -4.98 4.61
C ALA A 218 9.23 -4.53 3.15
N GLY A 219 9.78 -5.39 2.30
CA GLY A 219 9.75 -5.15 0.87
C GLY A 219 10.28 -6.26 0.00
N ARG A 220 10.19 -6.06 -1.30
CA ARG A 220 10.62 -7.03 -2.31
C ARG A 220 12.13 -7.08 -2.43
N ARG A 221 12.68 -8.30 -2.46
CA ARG A 221 14.12 -8.53 -2.47
C ARG A 221 14.82 -7.90 -3.67
N ARG A 222 14.24 -8.01 -4.88
CA ARG A 222 14.85 -7.50 -6.11
C ARG A 222 14.64 -6.00 -6.29
N GLU A 223 13.39 -5.56 -6.18
CA GLU A 223 12.99 -4.15 -6.38
C GLU A 223 13.54 -3.25 -5.28
N GLY A 224 13.45 -3.68 -4.01
CA GLY A 224 13.94 -2.92 -2.86
C GLY A 224 15.46 -3.00 -2.66
N LYS A 225 16.19 -3.77 -3.50
CA LYS A 225 17.63 -4.02 -3.32
C LYS A 225 18.42 -2.73 -3.15
N ILE A 226 18.19 -1.73 -4.00
CA ILE A 226 18.90 -0.45 -3.96
C ILE A 226 18.68 0.25 -2.60
N THR A 227 17.43 0.34 -2.15
CA THR A 227 17.09 0.94 -0.85
C THR A 227 17.70 0.15 0.31
N PHE A 228 17.60 -1.18 0.30
CA PHE A 228 18.13 -2.03 1.36
C PHE A 228 19.66 -2.01 1.41
N ASP A 229 20.33 -1.93 0.27
CA ASP A 229 21.79 -1.85 0.20
C ASP A 229 22.27 -0.47 0.66
N ALA A 230 21.59 0.62 0.27
CA ALA A 230 21.88 1.97 0.79
C ALA A 230 21.73 2.06 2.33
N LEU A 231 20.72 1.38 2.88
CA LEU A 231 20.50 1.26 4.33
C LEU A 231 21.55 0.37 5.02
N LYS A 232 22.27 -0.50 4.30
CA LYS A 232 23.35 -1.32 4.85
C LYS A 232 24.69 -0.59 4.75
N ASP A 233 24.96 0.07 3.62
CA ASP A 233 26.25 0.70 3.33
C ASP A 233 26.53 1.93 4.18
N LYS A 234 25.50 2.72 4.52
CA LYS A 234 25.66 3.87 5.44
C LYS A 234 26.14 3.48 6.84
N LYS A 235 25.99 2.20 7.24
CA LYS A 235 26.57 1.66 8.48
C LYS A 235 28.11 1.71 8.48
N ASN A 236 28.74 1.65 7.31
CA ASN A 236 30.20 1.59 7.19
C ASN A 236 30.87 2.97 7.29
N GLY A 237 30.11 4.06 7.14
CA GLY A 237 30.63 5.44 7.18
C GLY A 237 30.35 6.20 8.50
N ALA A 238 29.26 5.86 9.19
CA ALA A 238 28.89 6.45 10.48
C ALA A 238 28.91 5.32 11.53
N GLY A 239 29.92 5.32 12.41
CA GLY A 239 30.14 4.22 13.36
C GLY A 239 28.87 3.82 14.11
N ASP A 240 28.56 2.51 14.13
CA ASP A 240 27.53 1.80 14.93
C ASP A 240 26.23 2.55 15.34
N ALA A 241 25.76 3.54 14.55
CA ALA A 241 24.61 4.37 14.91
C ALA A 241 23.31 3.55 15.01
N TYR A 242 23.22 2.45 14.26
CA TYR A 242 22.11 1.51 14.32
C TYR A 242 22.56 0.08 13.99
N LYS A 243 21.76 -0.90 14.43
CA LYS A 243 21.96 -2.32 14.12
C LYS A 243 21.01 -2.77 13.02
N VAL A 244 21.51 -3.50 12.04
CA VAL A 244 20.69 -4.10 10.97
C VAL A 244 20.47 -5.57 11.24
N ILE A 245 19.21 -6.01 11.18
CA ILE A 245 18.78 -7.40 11.32
C ILE A 245 18.06 -7.75 10.03
N LYS A 246 18.56 -8.76 9.31
CA LYS A 246 17.96 -9.22 8.06
C LYS A 246 17.11 -10.45 8.33
N ILE A 247 15.89 -10.44 7.83
CA ILE A 247 14.95 -11.55 7.85
C ILE A 247 14.59 -11.84 6.40
N LEU A 248 14.83 -13.06 5.95
CA LEU A 248 14.45 -13.53 4.63
C LEU A 248 13.22 -14.41 4.78
N LEU A 249 12.14 -14.08 4.07
CA LEU A 249 10.96 -14.93 4.00
C LEU A 249 11.07 -15.87 2.81
N ASP A 250 11.04 -17.16 3.11
CA ASP A 250 11.05 -18.23 2.11
C ASP A 250 9.65 -18.84 1.92
N ASN A 251 9.50 -19.63 0.87
CA ASN A 251 8.29 -20.41 0.62
C ASN A 251 7.98 -21.36 1.78
N PHE A 252 6.70 -21.74 1.90
CA PHE A 252 6.30 -22.82 2.78
C PHE A 252 6.94 -24.13 2.36
N SER A 253 7.43 -24.87 3.36
CA SER A 253 7.73 -26.28 3.19
C SER A 253 6.44 -27.06 2.93
N ARG A 254 6.60 -28.35 2.63
CA ARG A 254 5.48 -29.26 2.49
C ARG A 254 4.69 -29.36 3.80
N GLU A 255 5.38 -29.44 4.94
CA GLU A 255 4.80 -29.50 6.28
C GLU A 255 4.06 -28.20 6.64
N ASP A 256 4.59 -27.05 6.21
CA ASP A 256 3.94 -25.76 6.44
C ASP A 256 2.69 -25.60 5.58
N THR A 257 2.73 -26.09 4.33
CA THR A 257 1.55 -26.15 3.46
C THR A 257 0.44 -26.98 4.10
N GLN A 258 0.78 -28.14 4.67
CA GLN A 258 -0.17 -28.97 5.41
C GLN A 258 -0.74 -28.22 6.63
N THR A 259 0.14 -27.62 7.44
CA THR A 259 -0.26 -26.84 8.63
C THR A 259 -1.17 -25.67 8.25
N TYR A 260 -0.90 -25.03 7.11
CA TYR A 260 -1.71 -23.94 6.57
C TYR A 260 -3.13 -24.39 6.23
N LEU A 261 -3.28 -25.52 5.53
CA LEU A 261 -4.58 -26.09 5.21
C LEU A 261 -5.34 -26.53 6.49
N ASP A 262 -4.64 -27.11 7.47
CA ASP A 262 -5.24 -27.53 8.74
C ASP A 262 -5.75 -26.35 9.58
N GLU A 263 -4.99 -25.26 9.66
CA GLU A 263 -5.41 -24.03 10.36
C GLU A 263 -6.59 -23.37 9.64
N LEU A 264 -6.54 -23.30 8.31
CA LEU A 264 -7.67 -22.81 7.52
C LEU A 264 -8.93 -23.63 7.78
N ALA A 265 -8.85 -24.96 7.68
CA ALA A 265 -10.00 -25.81 7.92
C ALA A 265 -10.60 -25.63 9.32
N ARG A 266 -9.76 -25.49 10.36
CA ARG A 266 -10.20 -25.19 11.72
C ARG A 266 -10.90 -23.84 11.83
N ASN A 267 -10.42 -22.82 11.12
CA ASN A 267 -11.07 -21.52 11.05
C ASN A 267 -12.47 -21.64 10.42
N TRP A 268 -12.59 -22.34 9.29
CA TRP A 268 -13.89 -22.57 8.65
C TRP A 268 -14.88 -23.34 9.53
N LEU A 269 -14.45 -24.40 10.22
CA LEU A 269 -15.35 -25.14 11.13
C LEU A 269 -15.84 -24.28 12.30
N ARG A 270 -15.05 -23.28 12.72
CA ARG A 270 -15.44 -22.39 13.80
C ARG A 270 -16.53 -21.41 13.36
N GLU A 271 -16.40 -20.86 12.16
CA GLU A 271 -17.41 -19.97 11.58
C GLU A 271 -18.67 -20.74 11.14
N GLN A 272 -18.47 -21.93 10.58
CA GLN A 272 -19.50 -22.77 9.97
C GLN A 272 -19.21 -24.25 10.28
N PRO A 273 -19.79 -24.81 11.36
CA PRO A 273 -19.53 -26.19 11.79
C PRO A 273 -19.78 -27.27 10.73
N ASP A 274 -20.74 -27.05 9.82
CA ASP A 274 -21.09 -27.99 8.76
C ASP A 274 -20.46 -27.63 7.40
N SER A 275 -19.33 -26.91 7.41
CA SER A 275 -18.68 -26.45 6.18
C SER A 275 -18.11 -27.62 5.36
N GLN A 276 -18.65 -27.83 4.15
CA GLN A 276 -18.09 -28.75 3.16
C GLN A 276 -16.67 -28.34 2.75
N ILE A 277 -16.41 -27.03 2.70
CA ILE A 277 -15.08 -26.49 2.41
C ILE A 277 -14.09 -26.94 3.49
N ALA A 278 -14.43 -26.80 4.78
CA ALA A 278 -13.54 -27.27 5.84
C ALA A 278 -13.23 -28.76 5.74
N THR A 279 -14.24 -29.58 5.46
CA THR A 279 -14.08 -31.03 5.29
C THR A 279 -13.14 -31.34 4.13
N TYR A 280 -13.29 -30.63 3.01
CA TYR A 280 -12.40 -30.78 1.85
C TYR A 280 -10.97 -30.34 2.17
N LEU A 281 -10.77 -29.22 2.86
CA LEU A 281 -9.45 -28.76 3.30
C LEU A 281 -8.77 -29.76 4.25
N GLN A 282 -9.50 -30.35 5.19
CA GLN A 282 -8.97 -31.43 6.04
C GLN A 282 -8.60 -32.67 5.24
N HIS A 283 -9.40 -33.04 4.24
CA HIS A 283 -9.06 -34.14 3.34
C HIS A 283 -7.78 -33.85 2.55
N LEU A 284 -7.63 -32.63 2.03
CA LEU A 284 -6.38 -32.22 1.40
C LEU A 284 -5.21 -32.31 2.38
N ALA A 285 -5.34 -31.76 3.58
CA ALA A 285 -4.28 -31.73 4.60
C ALA A 285 -3.90 -33.12 5.16
N THR A 286 -4.78 -34.12 5.06
CA THR A 286 -4.50 -35.49 5.51
C THR A 286 -4.03 -36.41 4.38
N ASN A 287 -4.29 -36.04 3.12
CA ASN A 287 -3.86 -36.80 1.96
C ASN A 287 -2.45 -36.38 1.51
N SER A 288 -1.46 -37.22 1.78
CA SER A 288 -0.06 -36.94 1.47
C SER A 288 0.20 -36.69 -0.01
N ASP A 289 -0.51 -37.39 -0.89
CA ASP A 289 -0.34 -37.27 -2.35
C ASP A 289 -0.80 -35.89 -2.82
N ARG A 290 -1.98 -35.46 -2.35
CA ARG A 290 -2.57 -34.15 -2.67
C ARG A 290 -1.73 -32.99 -2.15
N ILE A 291 -1.22 -33.08 -0.91
CA ILE A 291 -0.30 -32.06 -0.36
C ILE A 291 0.95 -31.93 -1.22
N ASN A 292 1.53 -33.06 -1.65
CA ASN A 292 2.77 -33.03 -2.43
C ASN A 292 2.55 -32.38 -3.80
N VAL A 293 1.43 -32.67 -4.46
CA VAL A 293 1.04 -32.03 -5.72
C VAL A 293 0.83 -30.52 -5.51
N LEU A 294 0.05 -30.14 -4.50
CA LEU A 294 -0.24 -28.74 -4.22
C LEU A 294 1.03 -27.97 -3.87
N TRP A 295 1.89 -28.52 -3.02
CA TRP A 295 3.17 -27.91 -2.65
C TRP A 295 4.11 -27.77 -3.86
N LEU A 296 4.24 -28.81 -4.69
CA LEU A 296 5.07 -28.78 -5.89
C LEU A 296 4.62 -27.68 -6.86
N TYR A 297 3.33 -27.68 -7.20
CA TYR A 297 2.79 -26.78 -8.20
C TYR A 297 2.53 -25.37 -7.70
N THR A 298 2.28 -25.14 -6.40
CA THR A 298 2.28 -23.76 -5.88
C THR A 298 3.67 -23.25 -5.53
N GLY A 299 4.66 -24.16 -5.45
CA GLY A 299 6.00 -23.88 -4.94
C GLY A 299 6.01 -23.53 -3.45
N GLY A 300 4.93 -23.80 -2.72
CA GLY A 300 4.74 -23.36 -1.34
C GLY A 300 4.55 -21.85 -1.18
N GLN A 301 4.22 -21.12 -2.25
CA GLN A 301 4.01 -19.67 -2.16
C GLN A 301 2.65 -19.36 -1.52
N PRO A 302 2.59 -18.61 -0.40
CA PRO A 302 1.35 -18.40 0.35
C PRO A 302 0.21 -17.80 -0.47
N VAL A 303 0.49 -16.82 -1.35
CA VAL A 303 -0.54 -16.20 -2.19
C VAL A 303 -1.15 -17.18 -3.19
N ARG A 304 -0.35 -18.07 -3.82
CA ARG A 304 -0.85 -19.07 -4.77
C ARG A 304 -1.72 -20.11 -4.07
N LEU A 305 -1.31 -20.52 -2.87
CA LEU A 305 -2.14 -21.38 -2.01
C LEU A 305 -3.47 -20.70 -1.69
N ALA A 306 -3.46 -19.42 -1.32
CA ALA A 306 -4.67 -18.67 -1.01
C ALA A 306 -5.60 -18.51 -2.23
N LEU A 307 -5.06 -18.24 -3.42
CA LEU A 307 -5.81 -18.22 -4.69
C LEU A 307 -6.50 -19.54 -4.99
N TYR A 308 -5.79 -20.65 -4.80
CA TYR A 308 -6.37 -21.98 -4.95
C TYR A 308 -7.55 -22.19 -3.98
N ILE A 309 -7.41 -21.77 -2.72
CA ILE A 309 -8.51 -21.86 -1.75
C ILE A 309 -9.70 -20.98 -2.17
N ASP A 310 -9.47 -19.75 -2.64
CA ASP A 310 -10.56 -18.88 -3.10
C ASP A 310 -11.38 -19.55 -4.21
N ILE A 311 -10.71 -20.16 -5.19
CA ILE A 311 -11.36 -20.89 -6.31
C ILE A 311 -12.23 -22.03 -5.79
N LEU A 312 -11.73 -22.81 -4.82
CA LEU A 312 -12.51 -23.88 -4.19
C LEU A 312 -13.72 -23.34 -3.43
N THR A 313 -13.56 -22.22 -2.72
CA THR A 313 -14.66 -21.63 -1.94
C THR A 313 -15.77 -21.08 -2.83
N GLU A 314 -15.45 -20.71 -4.06
CA GLU A 314 -16.42 -20.30 -5.08
C GLU A 314 -17.09 -21.50 -5.79
N GLY A 315 -16.74 -22.73 -5.42
CA GLY A 315 -17.29 -23.95 -6.03
C GLY A 315 -16.86 -24.14 -7.49
N LYS A 316 -15.76 -23.51 -7.90
CA LYS A 316 -15.21 -23.67 -9.25
C LYS A 316 -14.45 -24.99 -9.39
N THR A 317 -14.39 -25.48 -10.62
CA THR A 317 -13.64 -26.70 -10.93
C THR A 317 -12.15 -26.47 -10.72
N GLU A 318 -11.52 -27.38 -9.97
CA GLU A 318 -10.08 -27.38 -9.77
C GLU A 318 -9.33 -27.58 -11.09
N PRO A 319 -8.25 -26.80 -11.36
CA PRO A 319 -7.38 -26.99 -12.51
C PRO A 319 -6.95 -28.44 -12.71
N ALA A 320 -6.93 -28.89 -13.97
CA ALA A 320 -6.68 -30.31 -14.27
C ALA A 320 -5.32 -30.77 -13.76
N ALA A 321 -4.28 -29.92 -13.85
CA ALA A 321 -2.97 -30.21 -13.29
C ALA A 321 -2.99 -30.42 -11.78
N LEU A 322 -3.79 -29.65 -11.03
CA LEU A 322 -3.89 -29.82 -9.59
C LEU A 322 -4.64 -31.10 -9.20
N GLN A 323 -5.27 -31.81 -10.14
CA GLN A 323 -5.92 -33.12 -9.92
C GLN A 323 -4.97 -34.31 -10.12
N ASP A 324 -3.74 -34.07 -10.58
CA ASP A 324 -2.73 -35.11 -10.78
C ASP A 324 -2.48 -35.94 -9.50
N THR A 325 -1.98 -37.17 -9.68
CA THR A 325 -1.29 -37.87 -8.59
C THR A 325 0.11 -37.31 -8.43
N PHE A 326 0.76 -37.50 -7.27
CA PHE A 326 2.13 -37.01 -7.11
C PHE A 326 3.12 -37.67 -8.08
N ALA A 327 2.87 -38.92 -8.47
CA ALA A 327 3.67 -39.61 -9.47
C ALA A 327 3.55 -38.94 -10.85
N ASP A 328 2.33 -38.60 -11.28
CA ASP A 328 2.10 -37.91 -12.55
C ASP A 328 2.69 -36.50 -12.52
N ALA A 329 2.54 -35.81 -11.38
CA ALA A 329 3.08 -34.47 -11.20
C ALA A 329 4.62 -34.44 -11.27
N LYS A 330 5.29 -35.45 -10.69
CA LYS A 330 6.74 -35.63 -10.85
C LYS A 330 7.13 -35.81 -12.31
N VAL A 331 6.42 -36.66 -13.06
CA VAL A 331 6.71 -36.89 -14.48
C VAL A 331 6.54 -35.59 -15.28
N ARG A 332 5.44 -34.86 -15.06
CA ARG A 332 5.15 -33.60 -15.75
C ARG A 332 6.21 -32.53 -15.45
N ALA A 333 6.59 -32.37 -14.18
CA ALA A 333 7.60 -31.43 -13.73
C ALA A 333 9.05 -31.85 -14.08
N GLY A 334 9.25 -32.97 -14.80
CA GLY A 334 10.57 -33.46 -15.17
C GLY A 334 11.44 -33.80 -13.96
N TRP A 335 10.86 -34.45 -12.95
CA TRP A 335 11.53 -34.76 -11.69
C TRP A 335 12.81 -35.57 -11.87
N ASN A 336 13.89 -35.10 -11.26
CA ASN A 336 15.16 -35.83 -11.19
C ASN A 336 15.25 -36.57 -9.85
N GLU A 337 15.11 -37.90 -9.90
CA GLU A 337 15.17 -38.76 -8.70
C GLU A 337 16.54 -38.73 -8.01
N ALA A 338 17.64 -38.41 -8.72
CA ALA A 338 18.96 -38.35 -8.11
C ALA A 338 19.17 -37.09 -7.25
N SER A 339 18.59 -35.96 -7.65
CA SER A 339 18.66 -34.69 -6.89
C SER A 339 17.42 -34.41 -6.05
N ASN A 340 16.37 -35.25 -6.19
CA ASN A 340 15.07 -35.07 -5.57
C ASN A 340 14.49 -33.65 -5.81
N GLN A 341 14.63 -33.17 -7.05
CA GLN A 341 14.22 -31.83 -7.46
C GLN A 341 13.59 -31.86 -8.87
N PRO A 342 12.62 -30.98 -9.15
CA PRO A 342 12.04 -30.85 -10.48
C PRO A 342 12.96 -30.07 -11.42
N ASP A 343 12.76 -30.27 -12.72
CA ASP A 343 13.27 -29.37 -13.75
C ASP A 343 12.62 -28.00 -13.57
N GLN A 344 13.45 -26.98 -13.31
CA GLN A 344 12.97 -25.65 -12.96
C GLN A 344 12.26 -24.94 -14.12
N GLU A 345 12.64 -25.22 -15.37
CA GLU A 345 11.98 -24.60 -16.53
C GLU A 345 10.61 -25.22 -16.75
N LYS A 346 10.52 -26.56 -16.69
CA LYS A 346 9.23 -27.27 -16.81
C LYS A 346 8.29 -26.93 -15.67
N LEU A 347 8.79 -26.88 -14.44
CA LEU A 347 7.96 -26.51 -13.30
C LEU A 347 7.40 -25.10 -13.47
N LYS A 348 8.23 -24.12 -13.89
CA LYS A 348 7.75 -22.76 -14.16
C LYS A 348 6.69 -22.72 -15.25
N GLN A 349 6.83 -23.52 -16.31
CA GLN A 349 5.82 -23.61 -17.36
C GLN A 349 4.49 -24.15 -16.82
N ILE A 350 4.51 -25.23 -16.03
CA ILE A 350 3.30 -25.79 -15.42
C ILE A 350 2.66 -24.79 -14.45
N GLN A 351 3.49 -24.10 -13.66
CA GLN A 351 3.02 -23.05 -12.76
C GLN A 351 2.33 -21.92 -13.52
N PHE A 352 2.91 -21.48 -14.64
CA PHE A 352 2.29 -20.51 -15.53
C PHE A 352 0.95 -21.03 -16.09
N GLU A 353 0.87 -22.27 -16.55
CA GLU A 353 -0.39 -22.87 -17.02
C GLU A 353 -1.48 -22.87 -15.92
N ILE A 354 -1.13 -23.24 -14.69
CA ILE A 354 -2.04 -23.22 -13.54
C ILE A 354 -2.49 -21.80 -13.19
N GLU A 355 -1.57 -20.84 -13.20
CA GLU A 355 -1.87 -19.42 -13.00
C GLU A 355 -2.84 -18.90 -14.07
N GLY A 356 -2.66 -19.31 -15.33
CA GLY A 356 -3.55 -18.98 -16.44
C GLY A 356 -4.95 -19.58 -16.24
N GLU A 357 -5.04 -20.82 -15.77
CA GLU A 357 -6.33 -21.42 -15.40
C GLU A 357 -6.99 -20.67 -14.23
N PHE A 358 -6.23 -20.20 -13.23
CA PHE A 358 -6.76 -19.37 -12.15
C PHE A 358 -7.32 -18.05 -12.66
N ILE A 359 -6.60 -17.33 -13.54
CA ILE A 359 -7.10 -16.12 -14.16
C ILE A 359 -8.37 -16.42 -14.97
N ASN A 360 -8.37 -17.46 -15.78
CA ASN A 360 -9.56 -17.85 -16.54
C ASN A 360 -10.73 -18.14 -15.61
N LEU A 361 -10.54 -18.86 -14.51
CA LEU A 361 -11.61 -19.15 -13.56
C LEU A 361 -12.12 -17.88 -12.87
N ILE A 362 -11.23 -17.02 -12.39
CA ILE A 362 -11.57 -15.79 -11.64
C ILE A 362 -12.25 -14.75 -12.56
N PHE A 363 -11.75 -14.59 -13.78
CA PHE A 363 -12.22 -13.60 -14.75
C PHE A 363 -13.18 -14.19 -15.80
N SER A 364 -13.55 -15.48 -15.70
CA SER A 364 -14.53 -16.11 -16.60
C SER A 364 -15.90 -15.46 -16.51
N LYS A 365 -16.65 -15.55 -17.62
CA LYS A 365 -17.98 -14.96 -17.83
C LYS A 365 -17.93 -13.43 -17.81
N ALA A 366 -17.40 -12.87 -18.89
CA ALA A 366 -17.26 -11.44 -19.08
C ALA A 366 -18.58 -10.65 -18.94
N ASP A 367 -19.74 -11.31 -19.06
CA ASP A 367 -21.06 -10.69 -18.89
C ASP A 367 -21.50 -10.52 -17.42
N GLU A 368 -20.79 -11.15 -16.48
CA GLU A 368 -21.06 -10.98 -15.04
C GLU A 368 -20.32 -9.74 -14.50
N LEU A 369 -20.98 -8.99 -13.60
CA LEU A 369 -20.48 -7.74 -13.04
C LEU A 369 -19.12 -7.89 -12.33
N ARG A 370 -18.94 -8.97 -11.57
CA ARG A 370 -17.72 -9.20 -10.78
C ARG A 370 -16.46 -9.36 -11.64
N PRO A 371 -16.42 -10.27 -12.65
CA PRO A 371 -15.32 -10.33 -13.60
C PRO A 371 -14.99 -9.00 -14.29
N GLN A 372 -16.01 -8.21 -14.63
CA GLN A 372 -15.79 -6.88 -15.24
C GLN A 372 -15.11 -5.92 -14.26
N ILE A 373 -15.57 -5.84 -13.01
CA ILE A 373 -14.93 -5.05 -11.95
C ILE A 373 -13.48 -5.50 -11.75
N LEU A 374 -13.23 -6.81 -11.65
CA LEU A 374 -11.89 -7.35 -11.48
C LEU A 374 -10.96 -6.98 -12.64
N LYS A 375 -11.46 -7.06 -13.88
CA LYS A 375 -10.71 -6.66 -15.08
C LYS A 375 -10.35 -5.18 -15.04
N ILE A 376 -11.31 -4.31 -14.70
CA ILE A 376 -11.07 -2.87 -14.55
C ILE A 376 -10.01 -2.61 -13.47
N LEU A 377 -10.12 -3.24 -12.31
CA LEU A 377 -9.13 -3.09 -11.23
C LEU A 377 -7.74 -3.58 -11.65
N ALA A 378 -7.65 -4.70 -12.40
CA ALA A 378 -6.41 -5.24 -12.95
C ALA A 378 -5.74 -4.27 -13.94
N GLN A 379 -6.55 -3.63 -14.79
CA GLN A 379 -6.11 -2.69 -15.82
C GLN A 379 -5.73 -1.33 -15.25
N ALA A 380 -6.56 -0.76 -14.38
CA ALA A 380 -6.36 0.55 -13.77
C ALA A 380 -5.17 0.56 -12.79
N ARG A 381 -4.97 -0.54 -12.06
CA ARG A 381 -3.99 -0.68 -10.97
C ARG A 381 -4.08 0.40 -9.89
N ARG A 382 -5.28 0.90 -9.67
CA ARG A 382 -5.60 1.92 -8.67
C ARG A 382 -6.90 1.52 -8.01
N ASP A 383 -7.14 2.12 -6.85
CA ASP A 383 -8.42 2.01 -6.18
C ASP A 383 -9.49 2.83 -6.89
N LEU A 384 -10.68 2.25 -7.03
CA LEU A 384 -11.83 2.87 -7.67
C LEU A 384 -13.04 2.75 -6.75
N ASN A 385 -13.77 3.85 -6.58
CA ASN A 385 -15.04 3.86 -5.86
C ASN A 385 -16.19 3.36 -6.75
N GLU A 386 -17.39 3.23 -6.18
CA GLU A 386 -18.55 2.70 -6.89
C GLU A 386 -18.98 3.58 -8.07
N SER A 387 -18.86 4.90 -7.93
CA SER A 387 -19.17 5.87 -8.98
C SER A 387 -18.21 5.76 -10.16
N HIS A 388 -16.91 5.64 -9.91
CA HIS A 388 -15.90 5.41 -10.94
C HIS A 388 -16.18 4.10 -11.68
N LEU A 389 -16.44 3.01 -10.94
CA LEU A 389 -16.77 1.72 -11.56
C LEU A 389 -18.05 1.80 -12.39
N HIS A 390 -19.10 2.48 -11.91
CA HIS A 390 -20.33 2.68 -12.66
C HIS A 390 -20.06 3.38 -14.00
N PHE A 391 -19.29 4.47 -13.98
CA PHE A 391 -18.89 5.16 -15.21
C PHE A 391 -18.15 4.23 -16.16
N LEU A 392 -17.12 3.52 -15.69
CA LEU A 392 -16.26 2.69 -16.52
C LEU A 392 -16.97 1.45 -17.09
N LEU A 393 -17.94 0.90 -16.36
CA LEU A 393 -18.70 -0.29 -16.77
C LEU A 393 -19.79 0.04 -17.78
N ASP A 394 -20.50 1.16 -17.55
CA ASP A 394 -21.78 1.40 -18.22
C ASP A 394 -21.72 2.55 -19.24
N THR A 395 -20.56 3.24 -19.37
CA THR A 395 -20.35 4.26 -20.42
C THR A 395 -19.40 3.80 -21.52
N PRO A 396 -19.72 4.06 -22.80
CA PRO A 396 -18.79 3.87 -23.90
C PRO A 396 -17.54 4.77 -23.77
N PRO A 397 -16.38 4.34 -24.33
CA PRO A 397 -15.22 5.21 -24.44
C PRO A 397 -15.54 6.48 -25.24
N GLY A 398 -15.18 7.64 -24.70
CA GLY A 398 -15.41 8.95 -25.32
C GLY A 398 -16.76 9.62 -24.99
N THR A 399 -17.59 9.01 -24.14
CA THR A 399 -18.77 9.68 -23.58
C THR A 399 -18.35 10.87 -22.71
N ASN A 400 -19.03 12.01 -22.88
CA ASN A 400 -18.84 13.16 -22.01
C ASN A 400 -19.44 12.86 -20.63
N ILE A 401 -18.67 13.12 -19.58
CA ILE A 401 -19.09 12.89 -18.20
C ILE A 401 -20.30 13.74 -17.79
N GLU A 402 -20.50 14.89 -18.42
CA GLU A 402 -21.67 15.75 -18.18
C GLU A 402 -23.00 15.09 -18.64
N ASP A 403 -22.92 14.13 -19.57
CA ASP A 403 -24.07 13.37 -20.07
C ASP A 403 -24.32 12.08 -19.26
N TRP A 404 -23.38 11.72 -18.37
CA TRP A 404 -23.51 10.54 -17.52
C TRP A 404 -24.35 10.85 -16.29
N ILE A 405 -25.29 9.95 -15.99
CA ILE A 405 -26.16 10.05 -14.83
C ILE A 405 -25.90 8.82 -13.96
N GLU A 406 -25.57 9.06 -12.69
CA GLU A 406 -25.46 7.99 -11.72
C GLU A 406 -26.81 7.30 -11.49
N GLU A 407 -26.84 5.97 -11.66
CA GLU A 407 -28.02 5.17 -11.40
C GLU A 407 -27.93 4.54 -9.99
N PRO A 408 -28.76 4.95 -9.01
CA PRO A 408 -28.62 4.48 -7.63
C PRO A 408 -28.75 2.96 -7.47
N GLY A 409 -29.60 2.32 -8.29
CA GLY A 409 -29.76 0.87 -8.29
C GLY A 409 -28.48 0.14 -8.72
N ARG A 410 -27.84 0.65 -9.77
CA ARG A 410 -26.59 0.09 -10.29
C ARG A 410 -25.41 0.29 -9.34
N LEU A 411 -25.32 1.46 -8.70
CA LEU A 411 -24.35 1.71 -7.63
C LEU A 411 -24.52 0.72 -6.46
N GLN A 412 -25.77 0.38 -6.11
CA GLN A 412 -26.04 -0.61 -5.06
C GLN A 412 -25.58 -2.02 -5.46
N GLU A 413 -25.77 -2.42 -6.72
CA GLU A 413 -25.27 -3.69 -7.26
C GLU A 413 -23.73 -3.76 -7.22
N ILE A 414 -23.06 -2.69 -7.66
CA ILE A 414 -21.60 -2.56 -7.62
C ILE A 414 -21.11 -2.65 -6.17
N ARG A 415 -21.71 -1.89 -5.25
CA ARG A 415 -21.37 -1.94 -3.83
C ARG A 415 -21.53 -3.34 -3.26
N ALA A 416 -22.65 -4.00 -3.50
CA ALA A 416 -22.89 -5.37 -3.01
C ALA A 416 -21.84 -6.35 -3.57
N THR A 417 -21.44 -6.16 -4.84
CA THR A 417 -20.38 -6.96 -5.47
C THR A 417 -19.03 -6.71 -4.81
N LEU A 418 -18.64 -5.45 -4.60
CA LEU A 418 -17.39 -5.09 -3.90
C LEU A 418 -17.37 -5.65 -2.47
N GLU A 419 -18.47 -5.54 -1.71
CA GLU A 419 -18.58 -6.12 -0.37
C GLU A 419 -18.39 -7.64 -0.38
N SER A 420 -18.91 -8.35 -1.38
CA SER A 420 -18.69 -9.80 -1.51
C SER A 420 -17.21 -10.15 -1.79
N MET A 421 -16.53 -9.31 -2.58
CA MET A 421 -15.13 -9.49 -2.98
C MET A 421 -14.14 -9.23 -1.84
N LYS A 422 -14.52 -8.48 -0.81
CA LYS A 422 -13.69 -8.24 0.38
C LYS A 422 -13.19 -9.52 1.06
N SER A 423 -13.93 -10.62 0.93
CA SER A 423 -13.55 -11.90 1.52
C SER A 423 -12.44 -12.66 0.77
N LEU A 424 -12.12 -12.24 -0.47
CA LEU A 424 -11.18 -12.91 -1.35
C LEU A 424 -9.74 -12.62 -0.95
N SER A 425 -8.88 -13.64 -1.02
CA SER A 425 -7.50 -13.53 -0.55
C SER A 425 -6.66 -12.54 -1.33
N PHE A 426 -7.00 -12.31 -2.59
CA PHE A 426 -6.26 -11.47 -3.51
C PHE A 426 -6.77 -10.04 -3.63
N ILE A 427 -7.76 -9.66 -2.82
CA ILE A 427 -8.24 -8.29 -2.71
C ILE A 427 -7.57 -7.62 -1.50
N LYS A 428 -7.07 -6.40 -1.70
CA LYS A 428 -6.58 -5.52 -0.64
C LYS A 428 -7.54 -4.35 -0.49
N MET A 429 -7.65 -3.80 0.72
CA MET A 429 -8.37 -2.53 0.94
C MET A 429 -7.35 -1.40 1.03
N THR A 430 -7.71 -0.21 0.57
CA THR A 430 -6.93 1.00 0.83
C THR A 430 -7.37 1.61 2.17
N PRO A 431 -6.60 2.55 2.75
CA PRO A 431 -7.01 3.25 3.97
C PRO A 431 -8.36 3.97 3.85
N VAL A 432 -8.75 4.40 2.64
CA VAL A 432 -10.05 5.02 2.36
C VAL A 432 -11.19 3.99 2.18
N GLY A 433 -10.86 2.70 2.25
CA GLY A 433 -11.83 1.60 2.20
C GLY A 433 -12.13 1.07 0.79
N TRP A 434 -11.43 1.56 -0.23
CA TRP A 434 -11.59 1.12 -1.62
C TRP A 434 -10.80 -0.17 -1.88
N LEU A 435 -11.14 -0.89 -2.95
CA LEU A 435 -10.53 -2.18 -3.28
C LEU A 435 -9.44 -2.03 -4.33
N ILE A 436 -8.34 -2.75 -4.13
CA ILE A 436 -7.26 -2.99 -5.11
C ILE A 436 -6.92 -4.47 -5.14
N LEU A 437 -6.22 -4.92 -6.18
CA LEU A 437 -5.72 -6.29 -6.23
C LEU A 437 -4.39 -6.40 -5.50
N GLN A 438 -4.08 -7.58 -4.98
CA GLN A 438 -2.73 -7.90 -4.56
C GLN A 438 -1.78 -7.84 -5.75
N ASP A 439 -0.58 -7.35 -5.51
CA ASP A 439 0.37 -7.11 -6.59
C ASP A 439 0.74 -8.37 -7.39
N GLU A 440 0.70 -9.54 -6.74
CA GLU A 440 0.90 -10.80 -7.43
C GLU A 440 -0.17 -11.04 -8.49
N MET A 441 -1.41 -10.61 -8.25
CA MET A 441 -2.46 -10.69 -9.27
C MET A 441 -2.21 -9.76 -10.43
N TYR A 442 -1.66 -8.56 -10.20
CA TYR A 442 -1.24 -7.70 -11.30
C TYR A 442 -0.17 -8.39 -12.15
N ARG A 443 0.86 -8.98 -11.50
CA ARG A 443 1.92 -9.74 -12.18
C ARG A 443 1.34 -10.90 -13.01
N ILE A 444 0.56 -11.77 -12.38
CA ILE A 444 -0.03 -12.94 -13.04
C ILE A 444 -0.89 -12.48 -14.23
N TYR A 445 -1.79 -11.52 -14.02
CA TYR A 445 -2.67 -11.00 -15.07
C TYR A 445 -1.86 -10.43 -16.25
N ASP A 446 -0.84 -9.61 -16.00
CA ASP A 446 -0.02 -9.03 -17.08
C ASP A 446 0.75 -10.07 -17.87
N GLU A 447 1.35 -11.05 -17.20
CA GLU A 447 2.14 -12.09 -17.86
C GLU A 447 1.25 -12.94 -18.78
N HIS A 448 0.02 -13.24 -18.35
CA HIS A 448 -0.96 -13.94 -19.18
C HIS A 448 -1.54 -13.07 -20.29
N ALA A 449 -1.83 -11.80 -20.03
CA ALA A 449 -2.29 -10.87 -21.07
C ALA A 449 -1.21 -10.61 -22.13
N ALA A 450 0.07 -10.74 -21.77
CA ALA A 450 1.20 -10.59 -22.68
C ALA A 450 1.66 -11.89 -23.36
N ALA A 451 0.98 -13.03 -23.10
CA ALA A 451 1.41 -14.35 -23.54
C ALA A 451 1.41 -14.51 -25.08
N ASP A 452 0.43 -13.92 -25.76
CA ASP A 452 0.35 -13.88 -27.21
C ASP A 452 0.14 -12.45 -27.73
N GLU A 453 0.50 -12.22 -28.99
CA GLU A 453 0.51 -10.89 -29.58
C GLU A 453 -0.90 -10.30 -29.78
N ILE A 454 -1.91 -11.14 -30.01
CA ILE A 454 -3.29 -10.68 -30.21
C ILE A 454 -3.87 -10.21 -28.87
N THR A 455 -3.79 -11.05 -27.84
CA THR A 455 -4.24 -10.70 -26.48
C THR A 455 -3.51 -9.45 -25.97
N ARG A 456 -2.21 -9.32 -26.26
CA ARG A 456 -1.43 -8.13 -25.88
C ARG A 456 -1.93 -6.87 -26.56
N GLN A 457 -2.27 -6.93 -27.85
CA GLN A 457 -2.79 -5.78 -28.59
C GLN A 457 -4.19 -5.40 -28.10
N ASP A 458 -5.07 -6.38 -27.92
CA ASP A 458 -6.43 -6.17 -27.39
C ASP A 458 -6.39 -5.57 -25.98
N GLU A 459 -5.54 -6.10 -25.10
CA GLU A 459 -5.33 -5.57 -23.76
C GLU A 459 -4.74 -4.15 -23.79
N SER A 460 -3.77 -3.88 -24.67
CA SER A 460 -3.19 -2.54 -24.82
C SER A 460 -4.22 -1.51 -25.30
N LEU A 461 -5.13 -1.89 -26.20
CA LEU A 461 -6.23 -1.04 -26.66
C LEU A 461 -7.24 -0.81 -25.54
N SER A 462 -7.68 -1.89 -24.88
CA SER A 462 -8.61 -1.84 -23.74
C SER A 462 -8.09 -0.95 -22.62
N ARG A 463 -6.79 -1.03 -22.28
CA ARG A 463 -6.18 -0.14 -21.27
C ARG A 463 -6.15 1.31 -21.71
N ARG A 464 -5.86 1.61 -22.98
CA ARG A 464 -5.87 2.99 -23.49
C ARG A 464 -7.26 3.60 -23.39
N ASP A 465 -8.30 2.84 -23.76
CA ASP A 465 -9.68 3.33 -23.65
C ASP A 465 -10.09 3.55 -22.20
N LEU A 466 -9.72 2.64 -21.30
CA LEU A 466 -9.93 2.79 -19.86
C LEU A 466 -9.22 4.04 -19.30
N TYR A 467 -7.95 4.25 -19.64
CA TYR A 467 -7.19 5.41 -19.16
C TYR A 467 -7.75 6.73 -19.69
N ARG A 468 -8.34 6.76 -20.90
CA ARG A 468 -9.05 7.96 -21.39
C ARG A 468 -10.28 8.27 -20.54
N GLN A 469 -11.08 7.26 -20.20
CA GLN A 469 -12.25 7.44 -19.35
C GLN A 469 -11.86 7.90 -17.94
N LEU A 470 -10.83 7.27 -17.35
CA LEU A 470 -10.29 7.66 -16.05
C LEU A 470 -9.72 9.09 -16.07
N LEU A 471 -9.07 9.49 -17.16
CA LEU A 471 -8.62 10.86 -17.36
C LEU A 471 -9.80 11.85 -17.36
N THR A 472 -10.89 11.53 -18.05
CA THR A 472 -12.11 12.36 -18.05
C THR A 472 -12.72 12.49 -16.65
N LEU A 473 -12.77 11.41 -15.87
CA LEU A 473 -13.21 11.46 -14.46
C LEU A 473 -12.32 12.40 -13.64
N ALA A 474 -10.99 12.25 -13.74
CA ALA A 474 -10.04 13.08 -12.99
C ALA A 474 -10.14 14.56 -13.38
N GLU A 475 -10.31 14.88 -14.66
CA GLU A 475 -10.47 16.26 -15.14
C GLU A 475 -11.75 16.92 -14.62
N GLN A 476 -12.85 16.18 -14.56
CA GLN A 476 -14.10 16.69 -13.99
C GLN A 476 -13.98 16.89 -12.49
N GLU A 477 -13.35 15.96 -11.78
CA GLU A 477 -13.11 16.12 -10.34
C GLU A 477 -12.24 17.36 -10.05
N ILE A 478 -11.16 17.58 -10.80
CA ILE A 478 -10.34 18.79 -10.70
C ILE A 478 -11.19 20.05 -10.92
N LYS A 479 -12.06 20.06 -11.93
CA LYS A 479 -12.96 21.18 -12.24
C LYS A 479 -13.91 21.46 -11.07
N ASP A 480 -14.52 20.43 -10.48
CA ASP A 480 -15.46 20.57 -9.36
C ASP A 480 -14.75 21.05 -8.08
N LEU A 481 -13.58 20.50 -7.77
CA LEU A 481 -12.77 20.90 -6.62
C LEU A 481 -12.24 22.35 -6.77
N THR A 482 -11.83 22.72 -7.97
CA THR A 482 -11.40 24.10 -8.28
C THR A 482 -12.56 25.07 -8.13
N HIS A 483 -13.76 24.70 -8.58
CA HIS A 483 -14.96 25.51 -8.38
C HIS A 483 -15.29 25.67 -6.88
N GLN A 484 -15.17 24.60 -6.09
CA GLN A 484 -15.37 24.68 -4.63
C GLN A 484 -14.35 25.62 -3.98
N LYS A 485 -13.07 25.53 -4.38
CA LYS A 485 -12.01 26.41 -3.92
C LYS A 485 -12.27 27.88 -4.29
N ALA A 486 -12.77 28.12 -5.50
CA ALA A 486 -13.16 29.46 -5.96
C ALA A 486 -14.31 30.03 -5.12
N ARG A 487 -15.33 29.23 -4.79
CA ARG A 487 -16.43 29.67 -3.89
C ARG A 487 -15.91 30.08 -2.52
N HIS A 488 -15.03 29.29 -1.91
CA HIS A 488 -14.42 29.67 -0.62
C HIS A 488 -13.62 30.97 -0.69
N ARG A 489 -12.92 31.19 -1.80
CA ARG A 489 -12.23 32.45 -2.04
C ARG A 489 -13.21 33.63 -2.20
N GLU A 490 -14.30 33.46 -2.93
CA GLU A 490 -15.34 34.48 -3.07
C GLU A 490 -16.03 34.78 -1.73
N GLU A 491 -16.26 33.76 -0.90
CA GLU A 491 -16.76 33.91 0.48
C GLU A 491 -15.79 34.75 1.31
N ASP A 492 -14.50 34.42 1.29
CA ASP A 492 -13.46 35.15 2.01
C ASP A 492 -13.38 36.62 1.52
N GLU A 493 -13.30 36.83 0.21
CA GLU A 493 -13.27 38.18 -0.39
C GLU A 493 -14.57 38.96 -0.07
N GLY A 494 -15.72 38.29 0.00
CA GLY A 494 -16.99 38.88 0.40
C GLY A 494 -17.03 39.31 1.88
N THR A 495 -16.28 38.64 2.76
CA THR A 495 -16.13 39.06 4.16
C THR A 495 -15.19 40.26 4.32
N LEU A 496 -14.33 40.53 3.33
CA LEU A 496 -13.47 41.71 3.28
C LEU A 496 -14.30 42.95 2.89
N ARG A 497 -15.17 43.43 3.79
CA ARG A 497 -15.90 44.68 3.58
C ARG A 497 -15.00 45.90 3.75
N TRP A 498 -15.04 46.78 2.74
CA TRP A 498 -14.27 48.01 2.65
C TRP A 498 -14.94 49.12 3.48
N GLU A 499 -14.66 49.19 4.78
CA GLU A 499 -15.19 50.30 5.60
C GLU A 499 -14.52 51.65 5.27
N SER A 500 -13.26 51.66 4.80
CA SER A 500 -12.55 52.84 4.32
C SER A 500 -11.16 52.47 3.75
N PRO A 501 -10.65 53.17 2.69
CA PRO A 501 -9.29 53.00 2.18
C PRO A 501 -8.19 53.13 3.26
N ALA A 502 -8.46 53.86 4.35
CA ALA A 502 -7.51 54.07 5.44
C ALA A 502 -7.28 52.83 6.33
N ASN A 503 -8.16 51.82 6.26
CA ASN A 503 -8.08 50.59 7.07
C ASN A 503 -7.50 49.38 6.30
N THR A 504 -7.07 49.57 5.05
CA THR A 504 -6.52 48.50 4.18
C THR A 504 -5.32 47.76 4.79
N LEU A 505 -4.49 48.45 5.59
CA LEU A 505 -3.32 47.85 6.26
C LEU A 505 -3.66 47.03 7.53
N ASN A 506 -4.90 47.13 8.03
CA ASN A 506 -5.37 46.40 9.22
C ASN A 506 -6.40 45.30 8.87
N MET A 507 -6.55 44.99 7.57
CA MET A 507 -7.44 43.93 7.11
C MET A 507 -6.96 42.58 7.65
N LYS A 508 -7.83 41.95 8.45
CA LYS A 508 -7.66 40.58 8.87
C LYS A 508 -8.76 39.78 8.19
N PHE A 509 -8.38 38.67 7.55
CA PHE A 509 -9.35 37.68 7.11
C PHE A 509 -10.20 37.24 8.32
N ALA A 510 -11.45 36.85 8.05
CA ALA A 510 -12.28 36.25 9.06
C ALA A 510 -11.55 35.04 9.67
N PHE A 511 -11.61 34.90 11.00
CA PHE A 511 -11.09 33.70 11.64
C PHE A 511 -11.95 32.53 11.23
N LEU A 512 -11.39 31.63 10.42
CA LEU A 512 -12.00 30.36 10.10
C LEU A 512 -12.05 29.47 11.35
N SER A 513 -13.14 28.75 11.52
CA SER A 513 -13.23 27.71 12.54
C SER A 513 -12.30 26.54 12.22
N GLU A 514 -11.85 25.79 13.23
CA GLU A 514 -10.99 24.60 12.99
C GLU A 514 -11.60 23.60 11.98
N PRO A 515 -12.91 23.29 12.01
CA PRO A 515 -13.52 22.42 11.00
C PRO A 515 -13.46 22.97 9.57
N GLU A 516 -13.63 24.29 9.39
CA GLU A 516 -13.55 24.93 8.07
C GLU A 516 -12.12 24.93 7.54
N VAL A 517 -11.14 25.20 8.40
CA VAL A 517 -9.72 25.07 8.05
C VAL A 517 -9.43 23.64 7.60
N GLN A 518 -9.88 22.63 8.35
CA GLN A 518 -9.68 21.23 7.98
C GLN A 518 -10.36 20.88 6.65
N ALA A 519 -11.60 21.32 6.43
CA ALA A 519 -12.31 21.06 5.17
C ALA A 519 -11.59 21.66 3.95
N ARG A 520 -11.01 22.85 4.09
CA ARG A 520 -10.22 23.49 3.01
C ARG A 520 -8.90 22.78 2.76
N ILE A 521 -8.25 22.26 3.80
CA ILE A 521 -7.05 21.44 3.67
C ILE A 521 -7.38 20.13 2.94
N ASP A 522 -8.47 19.46 3.34
CA ASP A 522 -8.92 18.22 2.70
C ASP A 522 -9.26 18.47 1.21
N LEU A 523 -9.83 19.64 0.90
CA LEU A 523 -10.10 20.09 -0.48
C LEU A 523 -8.81 20.25 -1.29
N ASP A 524 -7.79 20.95 -0.75
CA ASP A 524 -6.50 21.13 -1.42
C ASP A 524 -5.75 19.80 -1.61
N GLU A 525 -5.78 18.92 -0.60
CA GLU A 525 -5.21 17.58 -0.68
C GLU A 525 -5.90 16.73 -1.75
N ARG A 526 -7.24 16.78 -1.83
CA ARG A 526 -7.99 16.05 -2.86
C ARG A 526 -7.74 16.61 -4.26
N LEU A 527 -7.62 17.93 -4.39
CA LEU A 527 -7.30 18.58 -5.67
C LEU A 527 -5.93 18.13 -6.18
N LEU A 528 -4.92 18.13 -5.31
CA LEU A 528 -3.59 17.63 -5.65
C LEU A 528 -3.63 16.16 -6.05
N GLN A 529 -4.35 15.32 -5.31
CA GLN A 529 -4.50 13.91 -5.66
C GLN A 529 -5.13 13.74 -7.06
N ALA A 530 -6.21 14.47 -7.36
CA ALA A 530 -6.85 14.40 -8.68
C ALA A 530 -5.91 14.89 -9.80
N GLN A 531 -5.09 15.90 -9.54
CA GLN A 531 -4.05 16.37 -10.48
C GLN A 531 -2.95 15.32 -10.72
N LEU A 532 -2.50 14.61 -9.69
CA LEU A 532 -1.56 13.48 -9.82
C LEU A 532 -2.19 12.32 -10.59
N GLU A 533 -3.45 12.00 -10.32
CA GLU A 533 -4.20 10.97 -11.07
C GLU A 533 -4.30 11.35 -12.56
N LYS A 534 -4.61 12.62 -12.88
CA LYS A 534 -4.60 13.14 -14.25
C LYS A 534 -3.24 12.95 -14.91
N LEU A 535 -2.14 13.33 -14.24
CA LEU A 535 -0.78 13.16 -14.77
C LEU A 535 -0.47 11.68 -15.00
N TYR A 536 -0.78 10.81 -14.04
CA TYR A 536 -0.58 9.37 -14.14
C TYR A 536 -1.26 8.78 -15.38
N TYR A 537 -2.54 9.10 -15.61
CA TYR A 537 -3.25 8.59 -16.79
C TYR A 537 -2.71 9.17 -18.09
N LYS A 538 -2.35 10.46 -18.12
CA LYS A 538 -1.71 11.07 -19.29
C LYS A 538 -0.37 10.41 -19.61
N LEU A 539 0.48 10.14 -18.63
CA LEU A 539 1.76 9.43 -18.82
C LEU A 539 1.57 8.04 -19.41
N ARG A 540 0.49 7.34 -19.05
CA ARG A 540 0.15 6.02 -19.59
C ARG A 540 -0.40 6.07 -21.02
N LEU A 541 -0.99 7.19 -21.43
CA LEU A 541 -1.53 7.40 -22.77
C LEU A 541 -0.47 7.92 -23.74
N ASP A 542 0.19 9.01 -23.36
CA ASP A 542 1.30 9.62 -24.09
C ASP A 542 2.34 10.21 -23.11
N PRO A 543 3.44 9.49 -22.84
CA PRO A 543 4.45 9.95 -21.90
C PRO A 543 5.19 11.20 -22.38
N TYR A 544 5.28 11.45 -23.69
CA TYR A 544 5.97 12.62 -24.23
C TYR A 544 5.15 13.89 -24.03
N GLU A 545 3.86 13.86 -24.35
CA GLU A 545 2.96 14.99 -24.10
C GLU A 545 2.80 15.25 -22.60
N ALA A 546 2.56 14.20 -21.82
CA ALA A 546 2.34 14.31 -20.38
C ALA A 546 3.52 14.94 -19.63
N LEU A 547 4.76 14.55 -19.97
CA LEU A 547 5.96 15.10 -19.35
C LEU A 547 6.21 16.56 -19.76
N ASN A 548 5.91 16.94 -21.01
CA ASN A 548 6.23 18.28 -21.52
C ASN A 548 5.15 19.32 -21.21
N GLU A 549 3.89 18.91 -21.08
CA GLU A 549 2.79 19.83 -20.84
C GLU A 549 2.30 19.69 -19.41
N THR A 550 1.77 18.52 -19.04
CA THR A 550 1.04 18.37 -17.78
C THR A 550 1.95 18.36 -16.56
N PHE A 551 3.12 17.71 -16.64
CA PHE A 551 4.08 17.71 -15.54
C PHE A 551 4.65 19.12 -15.30
N TYR A 552 5.03 19.85 -16.35
CA TYR A 552 5.56 21.20 -16.19
C TYR A 552 4.50 22.20 -15.76
N ASP A 553 3.29 22.14 -16.31
CA ASP A 553 2.18 22.98 -15.85
C ASP A 553 1.90 22.76 -14.38
N LEU A 554 1.84 21.49 -13.96
CA LEU A 554 1.59 21.15 -12.57
C LEU A 554 2.77 21.52 -11.67
N ALA A 555 4.02 21.35 -12.13
CA ALA A 555 5.21 21.79 -11.43
C ALA A 555 5.28 23.33 -11.32
N GLU A 556 4.87 24.08 -12.33
CA GLU A 556 4.77 25.54 -12.30
C GLU A 556 3.66 25.98 -11.33
N GLU A 557 2.45 25.44 -11.44
CA GLU A 557 1.34 25.72 -10.52
C GLU A 557 1.73 25.43 -9.05
N GLN A 558 2.45 24.32 -8.82
CA GLN A 558 2.96 23.91 -7.51
C GLN A 558 4.11 24.78 -7.01
N ARG A 559 5.01 25.22 -7.90
CA ARG A 559 6.05 26.20 -7.59
C ARG A 559 5.47 27.52 -7.13
N PHE A 560 4.36 27.96 -7.73
CA PHE A 560 3.64 29.15 -7.30
C PHE A 560 2.75 28.92 -6.07
N SER A 561 2.42 27.67 -5.73
CA SER A 561 1.56 27.28 -4.61
C SER A 561 2.31 26.82 -3.34
N ASN A 562 3.65 26.94 -3.31
CA ASN A 562 4.56 26.51 -2.24
C ASN A 562 4.78 24.97 -2.12
N ILE A 563 5.78 24.51 -2.87
CA ILE A 563 6.79 23.43 -2.63
C ILE A 563 6.33 21.97 -2.50
N GLU A 564 5.21 21.63 -1.85
CA GLU A 564 5.00 20.21 -1.50
C GLU A 564 4.61 19.30 -2.67
N GLY A 565 3.90 19.79 -3.69
CA GLY A 565 3.57 18.94 -4.84
C GLY A 565 4.58 18.96 -5.98
N ASP A 566 5.50 19.94 -6.08
CA ASP A 566 6.65 19.87 -7.00
C ASP A 566 7.54 18.66 -6.65
N ALA A 567 7.63 18.36 -5.35
CA ALA A 567 8.30 17.17 -4.82
C ALA A 567 7.55 15.86 -5.14
N GLN A 568 6.22 15.80 -4.95
CA GLN A 568 5.43 14.60 -5.30
C GLN A 568 5.43 14.34 -6.79
N LEU A 569 5.41 15.38 -7.62
CA LEU A 569 5.49 15.28 -9.06
C LEU A 569 6.81 14.69 -9.52
N GLN A 570 7.92 15.18 -8.98
CA GLN A 570 9.24 14.62 -9.29
C GLN A 570 9.41 13.15 -8.85
N MET A 571 8.49 12.61 -8.05
CA MET A 571 8.50 11.25 -7.51
C MET A 571 7.57 10.27 -8.25
N GLU A 572 6.53 10.76 -8.92
CA GLU A 572 5.67 9.96 -9.83
C GLU A 572 6.19 9.96 -11.27
#